data_AF-A0A0S9QWF5-F1
#
_entry.id   AF-A0A0S9QWF5-F1
#
_cell.length_a   1.000
_cell.length_b   1.000
_cell.length_c   1.000
_cell.angle_alpha   90.00
_cell.angle_beta   90.00
_cell.angle_gamma   90.00
#
_symmetry.space_group_name_H-M   'P 1'
#
loop_
_entity.id
_entity.type
_entity.pdbx_description
1 polymer ?
#
loop_
_entity_poly.entity_id
_entity_poly.type
_entity_poly.pdbx_seq_one_letter_code
_entity_poly.pdbx_strand_id
1 'polypeptide(L)'
;MDLRVAAYAVIVDDHDRVLLAHWNEGRRAAWTMPGGGLEAGEDPESAARREVREETGYRVEIDGLLGIHSRVIPPGRRLKPGADLPLHTLRIVYRARITGGRLRNETDGSTDRADWFTLPEVRALQRVKLVDIALEMAGIELPSTH
;
A
#
# COMPACT_ATOMS: atom_id res chain seq x y z
N MET A 1 4.00 7.24 -22.66
CA MET A 1 3.23 7.12 -21.40
C MET A 1 3.62 5.78 -20.81
N ASP A 2 4.10 5.76 -19.58
CA ASP A 2 4.33 4.50 -18.87
C ASP A 2 3.04 4.14 -18.12
N LEU A 3 2.64 2.87 -18.18
CA LEU A 3 1.52 2.34 -17.40
C LEU A 3 2.07 1.40 -16.33
N ARG A 4 1.62 1.57 -15.08
CA ARG A 4 1.88 0.62 -13.98
C ARG A 4 0.58 0.22 -13.32
N VAL A 5 0.26 -1.06 -13.40
CA VAL A 5 -0.79 -1.67 -12.59
C VAL A 5 -0.17 -2.17 -11.29
N ALA A 6 -0.83 -1.92 -10.19
CA ALA A 6 -0.39 -2.29 -8.85
C ALA A 6 -1.59 -2.75 -8.01
N ALA A 7 -1.34 -3.65 -7.07
CA ALA A 7 -2.36 -4.18 -6.16
C ALA A 7 -1.95 -3.91 -4.71
N TYR A 8 -2.92 -3.48 -3.90
CA TYR A 8 -2.72 -3.09 -2.50
C TYR A 8 -3.79 -3.70 -1.60
N ALA A 9 -3.44 -3.93 -0.33
CA ALA A 9 -4.35 -4.48 0.65
C ALA A 9 -4.61 -3.49 1.80
N VAL A 10 -5.88 -3.36 2.17
CA VAL A 10 -6.33 -2.74 3.43
C VAL A 10 -6.59 -3.86 4.41
N ILE A 11 -5.82 -3.88 5.50
CA ILE A 11 -5.91 -4.87 6.57
C ILE A 11 -6.08 -4.13 7.88
N VAL A 12 -7.17 -4.44 8.58
CA VAL A 12 -7.49 -3.91 9.90
C VAL A 12 -7.64 -5.09 10.85
N ASP A 13 -7.03 -5.00 12.03
CA ASP A 13 -7.16 -6.04 13.06
C ASP A 13 -8.33 -5.77 14.01
N ASP A 14 -8.56 -6.71 14.92
CA ASP A 14 -9.64 -6.65 15.92
C ASP A 14 -9.46 -5.51 16.95
N HIS A 15 -8.35 -4.76 16.90
CA HIS A 15 -8.06 -3.63 17.77
C HIS A 15 -8.14 -2.28 17.02
N ASP A 16 -8.80 -2.26 15.85
CA ASP A 16 -8.95 -1.07 15.00
C ASP A 16 -7.60 -0.46 14.57
N ARG A 17 -6.58 -1.31 14.38
CA ARG A 17 -5.27 -0.89 13.86
C ARG A 17 -5.16 -1.28 12.40
N VAL A 18 -4.59 -0.39 11.59
CA VAL A 18 -4.26 -0.65 10.18
C VAL A 18 -2.81 -1.08 10.05
N LEU A 19 -2.58 -2.12 9.24
CA LEU A 19 -1.24 -2.55 8.86
C LEU A 19 -0.70 -1.67 7.74
N LEU A 20 0.45 -1.04 7.95
CA LEU A 20 1.12 -0.23 6.93
C LEU A 20 2.55 -0.73 6.70
N ALA A 21 3.03 -0.52 5.47
CA ALA A 21 4.43 -0.72 5.10
C ALA A 21 5.13 0.64 4.92
N HIS A 22 6.39 0.71 5.31
CA HIS A 22 7.21 1.91 5.21
C HIS A 22 8.09 1.82 3.97
N TRP A 23 7.78 2.66 2.99
CA TRP A 23 8.53 2.75 1.75
C TRP A 23 9.72 3.71 1.94
N ASN A 24 10.93 3.22 1.64
CA ASN A 24 12.20 3.90 1.96
C ASN A 24 12.91 4.48 0.73
N GLU A 25 12.52 4.12 -0.50
CA GLU A 25 13.29 4.52 -1.68
C GLU A 25 13.23 6.04 -1.99
N GLY A 26 14.38 6.71 -1.83
CA GLY A 26 14.62 8.08 -2.29
C GLY A 26 14.48 9.15 -1.21
N ARG A 27 14.21 10.40 -1.62
CA ARG A 27 14.25 11.58 -0.71
C ARG A 27 13.01 11.76 0.17
N ARG A 28 12.02 10.87 0.11
CA ARG A 28 10.75 10.98 0.85
C ARG A 28 10.22 9.62 1.28
N ALA A 29 10.85 9.06 2.31
CA ALA A 29 10.31 7.89 2.99
C ALA A 29 8.89 8.19 3.52
N ALA A 30 7.97 7.25 3.36
CA ALA A 30 6.59 7.44 3.78
C ALA A 30 5.88 6.10 3.98
N TRP A 31 4.89 6.10 4.87
CA TRP A 31 4.01 4.95 5.06
C TRP A 31 2.99 4.83 3.92
N THR A 32 2.72 3.60 3.51
CA THR A 32 1.77 3.23 2.46
C THR A 32 0.98 1.98 2.85
N MET A 33 -0.11 1.72 2.14
CA MET A 33 -0.74 0.40 2.18
C MET A 33 0.25 -0.64 1.65
N PRO A 34 0.34 -1.84 2.28
CA PRO A 34 1.13 -2.94 1.75
C PRO A 34 0.67 -3.29 0.33
N GLY A 35 1.61 -3.46 -0.59
CA GLY A 35 1.32 -3.70 -1.98
C GLY A 35 2.30 -3.08 -2.97
N GLY A 36 2.27 -3.60 -4.19
CA GLY A 36 3.28 -3.31 -5.19
C GLY A 36 2.79 -3.51 -6.62
N GLY A 37 3.75 -3.45 -7.55
CA GLY A 37 3.45 -3.61 -8.97
C GLY A 37 3.14 -5.07 -9.30
N LEU A 38 2.28 -5.30 -10.28
CA LEU A 38 2.08 -6.64 -10.82
C LEU A 38 3.34 -7.11 -11.56
N GLU A 39 3.64 -8.39 -11.43
CA GLU A 39 4.53 -9.10 -12.35
C GLU A 39 3.82 -9.41 -13.68
N ALA A 40 4.59 -9.79 -14.70
CA ALA A 40 4.05 -10.06 -16.03
C ALA A 40 3.09 -11.26 -16.03
N GLY A 41 1.82 -11.00 -16.32
CA GLY A 41 0.76 -12.02 -16.31
C GLY A 41 0.26 -12.39 -14.91
N GLU A 42 0.69 -11.68 -13.87
CA GLU A 42 0.26 -11.94 -12.50
C GLU A 42 -1.19 -11.46 -12.28
N ASP A 43 -1.98 -12.31 -11.62
CA ASP A 43 -3.30 -11.93 -11.15
C ASP A 43 -3.20 -10.86 -10.03
N PRO A 44 -4.02 -9.79 -10.04
CA PRO A 44 -3.89 -8.72 -9.05
C PRO A 44 -4.10 -9.17 -7.59
N GLU A 45 -4.96 -10.15 -7.31
CA GLU A 45 -5.13 -10.66 -5.94
C GLU A 45 -3.89 -11.45 -5.52
N SER A 46 -3.30 -12.20 -6.45
CA SER A 46 -2.04 -12.91 -6.22
C SER A 46 -0.91 -11.93 -5.91
N ALA A 47 -0.82 -10.82 -6.65
CA ALA A 47 0.12 -9.74 -6.40
C ALA A 47 -0.07 -9.14 -4.99
N ALA A 48 -1.31 -8.79 -4.60
CA ALA A 48 -1.58 -8.25 -3.27
C ALA A 48 -1.16 -9.23 -2.15
N ARG A 49 -1.43 -10.53 -2.29
CA ARG A 49 -1.03 -11.55 -1.32
C ARG A 49 0.50 -11.72 -1.25
N ARG A 50 1.18 -11.69 -2.40
CA ARG A 50 2.65 -11.79 -2.50
C ARG A 50 3.31 -10.63 -1.78
N GLU A 51 2.91 -9.40 -2.13
CA GLU A 51 3.48 -8.16 -1.58
C GLU A 51 3.25 -8.07 -0.07
N VAL A 52 2.02 -8.32 0.42
CA VAL A 52 1.76 -8.34 1.87
C VAL A 52 2.68 -9.32 2.60
N ARG A 53 2.90 -10.51 2.04
CA ARG A 53 3.79 -11.52 2.64
C ARG A 53 5.24 -11.05 2.66
N GLU A 54 5.70 -10.46 1.57
CA GLU A 54 7.09 -9.99 1.42
C GLU A 54 7.39 -8.81 2.34
N GLU A 55 6.53 -7.80 2.33
CA GLU A 55 6.71 -6.54 3.07
C GLU A 55 6.45 -6.69 4.58
N THR A 56 5.52 -7.57 4.98
CA THR A 56 5.02 -7.61 6.38
C THR A 56 5.20 -8.96 7.09
N GLY A 57 5.50 -10.03 6.35
CA GLY A 57 5.57 -11.39 6.89
C GLY A 57 4.20 -12.07 7.14
N TYR A 58 3.09 -11.39 6.87
CA TYR A 58 1.75 -11.97 7.02
C TYR A 58 1.25 -12.70 5.78
N ARG A 59 0.46 -13.74 5.98
CA ARG A 59 -0.38 -14.36 4.94
C ARG A 59 -1.79 -13.84 5.10
N VAL A 60 -2.43 -13.53 3.97
CA VAL A 60 -3.77 -12.94 3.95
C VAL A 60 -4.71 -13.66 3.00
N GLU A 61 -5.99 -13.55 3.29
CA GLU A 61 -7.09 -13.81 2.37
C GLU A 61 -7.70 -12.49 1.89
N ILE A 62 -8.00 -12.42 0.60
CA ILE A 62 -8.70 -11.28 -0.01
C ILE A 62 -10.20 -11.49 0.21
N ASP A 63 -10.84 -10.53 0.87
CA ASP A 63 -12.27 -10.56 1.17
C ASP A 63 -13.10 -9.83 0.10
N GLY A 64 -12.48 -8.94 -0.69
CA GLY A 64 -13.14 -8.30 -1.83
C GLY A 64 -12.42 -7.06 -2.37
N LEU A 65 -12.82 -6.64 -3.56
CA LEU A 65 -12.36 -5.41 -4.20
C LEU A 65 -13.02 -4.19 -3.53
N LEU A 66 -12.21 -3.24 -3.06
CA LEU A 66 -12.68 -1.95 -2.54
C LEU A 66 -12.80 -0.91 -3.65
N GLY A 67 -11.86 -0.91 -4.61
CA GLY A 67 -11.91 0.01 -5.74
C GLY A 67 -10.62 0.09 -6.54
N ILE A 68 -10.63 0.97 -7.55
CA ILE A 68 -9.47 1.26 -8.39
C ILE A 68 -9.17 2.76 -8.33
N HIS A 69 -7.96 3.10 -7.90
CA HIS A 69 -7.48 4.48 -7.90
C HIS A 69 -6.54 4.73 -9.09
N SER A 70 -6.91 5.71 -9.92
CA SER A 70 -6.16 6.12 -11.11
C SER A 70 -5.40 7.43 -10.86
N ARG A 71 -4.12 7.48 -11.20
CA ARG A 71 -3.31 8.70 -11.06
C ARG A 71 -2.25 8.81 -12.15
N VAL A 72 -2.11 10.02 -12.70
CA VAL A 72 -1.00 10.37 -13.60
C VAL A 72 0.05 11.17 -12.83
N ILE A 73 1.31 10.75 -12.94
CA ILE A 73 2.48 11.40 -12.35
C ILE A 73 3.31 11.99 -13.50
N PRO A 74 3.46 13.32 -13.58
CA PRO A 74 4.26 13.95 -14.64
C PRO A 74 5.75 13.61 -14.48
N PRO A 75 6.56 13.67 -15.57
CA PRO A 75 7.98 13.32 -15.57
C PRO A 75 8.77 13.96 -14.42
N GLY A 76 8.62 15.28 -14.21
CA GLY A 76 9.31 16.03 -13.15
C GLY A 76 8.92 15.68 -11.70
N ARG A 77 7.96 14.77 -11.50
CA ARG A 77 7.58 14.23 -10.18
C ARG A 77 7.85 12.73 -10.05
N ARG A 78 8.49 12.11 -11.05
CA ARG A 78 8.87 10.70 -10.97
C ARG A 78 10.08 10.53 -10.05
N LEU A 79 10.08 9.41 -9.34
CA LEU A 79 11.12 9.06 -8.38
C LEU A 79 12.32 8.41 -9.07
N LYS A 80 12.07 7.63 -10.14
CA LYS A 80 13.10 7.02 -10.97
C LYS A 80 13.83 8.13 -11.78
N PRO A 81 15.16 8.30 -11.60
CA PRO A 81 15.93 9.23 -12.43
C PRO A 81 15.88 8.86 -13.92
N GLY A 82 15.89 9.87 -14.81
CA GLY A 82 15.85 9.67 -16.26
C GLY A 82 14.51 9.20 -16.82
N ALA A 83 13.43 9.32 -16.03
CA ALA A 83 12.10 8.93 -16.45
C ALA A 83 11.38 10.08 -17.17
N ASP A 84 11.54 10.15 -18.49
CA ASP A 84 11.11 11.30 -19.31
C ASP A 84 9.63 11.27 -19.73
N LEU A 85 8.97 10.12 -19.58
CA LEU A 85 7.53 9.96 -19.88
C LEU A 85 6.68 10.05 -18.61
N PRO A 86 5.44 10.57 -18.68
CA PRO A 86 4.50 10.50 -17.56
C PRO A 86 4.21 9.05 -17.18
N LEU A 87 3.97 8.80 -15.90
CA LEU A 87 3.54 7.51 -15.36
C LEU A 87 2.05 7.56 -15.00
N HIS A 88 1.25 6.73 -15.66
CA HIS A 88 -0.12 6.43 -15.25
C HIS A 88 -0.09 5.19 -14.36
N THR A 89 -0.51 5.32 -13.11
CA THR A 89 -0.67 4.20 -12.18
C THR A 89 -2.15 3.89 -11.97
N LEU A 90 -2.51 2.63 -12.16
CA LEU A 90 -3.79 2.05 -11.75
C LEU A 90 -3.54 1.20 -10.53
N ARG A 91 -4.18 1.53 -9.42
CA ARG A 91 -3.99 0.89 -8.12
C ARG A 91 -5.27 0.18 -7.75
N ILE A 92 -5.24 -1.14 -7.77
CA ILE A 92 -6.35 -1.99 -7.40
C ILE A 92 -6.25 -2.22 -5.89
N VAL A 93 -7.29 -1.87 -5.15
CA VAL A 93 -7.27 -1.87 -3.69
C VAL A 93 -8.25 -2.91 -3.18
N TYR A 94 -7.76 -3.83 -2.36
CA TYR A 94 -8.52 -4.93 -1.81
C TYR A 94 -8.69 -4.80 -0.30
N ARG A 95 -9.79 -5.33 0.22
CA ARG A 95 -9.94 -5.67 1.63
C ARG A 95 -9.31 -7.05 1.85
N ALA A 96 -8.54 -7.19 2.91
CA ALA A 96 -7.91 -8.46 3.25
C ALA A 96 -7.87 -8.69 4.75
N ARG A 97 -7.80 -9.96 5.14
CA ARG A 97 -7.66 -10.40 6.53
C ARG A 97 -6.50 -11.36 6.70
N ILE A 98 -5.86 -11.31 7.87
CA ILE A 98 -4.72 -12.17 8.19
C ILE A 98 -5.20 -13.60 8.45
N THR A 99 -4.51 -14.55 7.85
CA THR A 99 -4.73 -15.99 8.06
C THR A 99 -3.52 -16.69 8.68
N GLY A 100 -2.41 -15.99 8.82
CA GLY A 100 -1.27 -16.44 9.61
C GLY A 100 0.00 -15.66 9.33
N GLY A 101 1.12 -16.15 9.87
CA GLY A 101 2.40 -15.45 9.84
C GLY A 101 2.58 -14.57 11.07
N ARG A 102 3.60 -13.73 11.04
CA ARG A 102 3.92 -12.77 12.11
C ARG A 102 4.59 -11.57 11.50
N LEU A 103 4.42 -10.42 12.14
CA LEU A 103 5.03 -9.18 11.69
C LEU A 103 6.55 -9.37 11.57
N ARG A 104 7.07 -9.02 10.40
CA ARG A 104 8.49 -9.01 10.09
C ARG A 104 8.75 -7.88 9.11
N ASN A 105 9.89 -7.22 9.30
CA ASN A 105 10.39 -6.25 8.33
C ASN A 105 10.98 -6.98 7.12
N GLU A 106 10.79 -6.40 5.93
CA GLU A 106 11.51 -6.80 4.73
C GLU A 106 13.00 -6.42 4.86
N THR A 107 13.90 -7.31 4.43
CA THR A 107 15.35 -7.09 4.52
C THR A 107 15.99 -6.70 3.20
N ASP A 108 15.31 -6.92 2.06
CA ASP A 108 15.92 -6.87 0.72
C ASP A 108 15.03 -6.24 -0.37
N GLY A 109 14.04 -5.42 0.01
CA GLY A 109 13.11 -4.79 -0.93
C GLY A 109 12.97 -3.27 -0.75
N SER A 110 11.94 -2.69 -1.39
CA SER A 110 11.70 -1.24 -1.40
C SER A 110 11.08 -0.72 -0.09
N THR A 111 10.64 -1.64 0.77
CA THR A 111 10.16 -1.35 2.12
C THR A 111 11.17 -1.83 3.15
N ASP A 112 11.30 -1.10 4.26
CA ASP A 112 12.25 -1.44 5.33
C ASP A 112 11.57 -1.78 6.66
N ARG A 113 10.27 -1.47 6.79
CA ARG A 113 9.47 -1.72 7.99
C ARG A 113 8.01 -1.98 7.65
N ALA A 114 7.36 -2.78 8.48
CA ALA A 114 5.91 -2.86 8.55
C ALA A 114 5.47 -2.72 10.01
N ASP A 115 4.34 -2.06 10.25
CA ASP A 115 3.83 -1.88 11.62
C ASP A 115 2.31 -1.65 11.63
N TRP A 116 1.74 -1.81 12.82
CA TRP A 116 0.33 -1.57 13.11
C TRP A 116 0.14 -0.19 13.70
N PHE A 117 -0.84 0.55 13.17
CA PHE A 117 -1.16 1.89 13.64
C PHE A 117 -2.65 2.00 13.94
N THR A 118 -2.98 2.56 15.10
CA THR A 118 -4.33 3.05 15.38
C THR A 118 -4.69 4.19 14.42
N LEU A 119 -5.99 4.39 14.15
CA LEU A 119 -6.43 5.48 13.27
C LEU A 119 -5.94 6.89 13.69
N PRO A 120 -5.85 7.23 14.99
CA PRO A 120 -5.21 8.48 15.43
C PRO A 120 -3.72 8.55 15.09
N GLU A 121 -2.96 7.45 15.25
CA GLU A 121 -1.54 7.43 14.91
C GLU A 121 -1.29 7.64 13.42
N VAL A 122 -2.13 7.05 12.55
CA VAL A 122 -2.05 7.22 11.09
C VAL A 122 -2.04 8.70 10.69
N ARG A 123 -2.79 9.55 11.40
CA ARG A 123 -2.83 11.00 11.13
C ARG A 123 -1.49 11.69 11.36
N ALA A 124 -0.72 11.24 12.34
CA ALA A 124 0.59 11.77 12.68
C ALA A 124 1.72 11.27 11.74
N LEU A 125 1.46 10.22 10.95
CA LEU A 125 2.46 9.65 10.04
C LEU A 125 2.68 10.52 8.79
N GLN A 126 3.93 10.60 8.37
CA GLN A 126 4.25 10.93 6.98
C GLN A 126 3.84 9.75 6.10
N ARG A 127 2.73 9.90 5.38
CA ARG A 127 2.13 8.84 4.55
C ARG A 127 1.82 9.32 3.14
N VAL A 128 1.74 8.38 2.21
CA VAL A 128 1.30 8.67 0.84
C VAL A 128 -0.23 8.81 0.79
N LYS A 129 -0.73 9.60 -0.18
CA LYS A 129 -2.18 9.79 -0.39
C LYS A 129 -2.99 8.49 -0.56
N LEU A 130 -2.34 7.40 -0.99
CA LEU A 130 -3.01 6.11 -1.15
C LEU A 130 -3.60 5.61 0.17
N VAL A 131 -2.95 5.90 1.31
CA VAL A 131 -3.46 5.47 2.62
C VAL A 131 -4.84 6.07 2.87
N ASP A 132 -4.99 7.38 2.70
CA ASP A 132 -6.26 8.08 2.92
C ASP A 132 -7.34 7.57 1.97
N ILE A 133 -7.01 7.44 0.68
CA ILE A 133 -7.94 6.96 -0.35
C ILE A 133 -8.40 5.52 -0.06
N ALA A 134 -7.48 4.64 0.33
CA ALA A 134 -7.79 3.25 0.59
C ALA A 134 -8.63 3.07 1.87
N LEU A 135 -8.38 3.89 2.90
CA LEU A 135 -9.24 3.92 4.10
C LEU A 135 -10.65 4.41 3.77
N GLU A 136 -10.78 5.48 2.96
CA GLU A 136 -12.07 5.97 2.48
C GLU A 136 -12.82 4.88 1.68
N MET A 137 -12.14 4.19 0.76
CA MET A 137 -12.71 3.06 0.02
C MET A 137 -13.15 1.91 0.94
N ALA A 138 -12.49 1.72 2.08
CA ALA A 138 -12.85 0.73 3.07
C ALA A 138 -14.01 1.17 3.99
N GLY A 139 -14.51 2.39 3.85
CA GLY A 139 -15.51 2.98 4.75
C GLY A 139 -14.96 3.32 6.14
N ILE A 140 -13.65 3.57 6.24
CA ILE A 140 -12.95 3.87 7.50
C ILE A 140 -12.65 5.37 7.53
N GLU A 141 -13.30 6.08 8.43
CA GLU A 141 -13.06 7.51 8.65
C GLU A 141 -11.93 7.73 9.67
N LEU A 142 -10.97 8.58 9.32
CA LEU A 142 -9.96 9.03 10.28
C LEU A 142 -10.62 10.02 11.26
N PRO A 143 -10.55 9.81 12.59
CA PRO A 143 -11.32 10.57 13.58
C PRO A 143 -10.96 12.06 13.62
N SER A 144 -11.94 12.96 13.55
CA SER A 144 -11.78 14.43 13.51
C SER A 144 -10.80 14.98 14.55
N THR A 145 -10.06 16.04 14.18
CA THR A 145 -9.18 16.76 15.11
C THR A 145 -10.05 17.66 15.98
N HIS A 146 -9.99 17.50 17.30
CA HIS A 146 -10.53 18.49 18.24
C HIS A 146 -9.56 19.66 18.41
#